data_AF-A0A962K7A4-F1
#
_entry.id   AF-A0A962K7A4-F1
#
_cell.length_a   1.000
_cell.length_b   1.000
_cell.length_c   1.000
_cell.angle_alpha   90.00
_cell.angle_beta   90.00
_cell.angle_gamma   90.00
#
_symmetry.space_group_name_H-M   'P 1'
#
loop_
_entity.id
_entity.type
_entity.pdbx_description
1 polymer ?
#
loop_
_entity_poly.entity_id
_entity_poly.type
_entity_poly.pdbx_seq_one_letter_code
_entity_poly.pdbx_strand_id
1 'polypeptide(L)' 'RLLLDNGEPAFDVNFYVLGKDGRHAGVAFYGTSASGNQRNYAVCDENGGRHEPIEGLIR' A
#
# COMPACT_ATOMS: atom_id res chain seq x y z
N ARG A 1 -18.16 14.09 -3.68
CA ARG A 1 -17.18 13.01 -3.39
C ARG A 1 -15.80 13.61 -3.62
N LEU A 2 -14.79 13.25 -2.83
CA LEU A 2 -13.42 13.76 -3.02
C LEU A 2 -12.74 12.93 -4.12
N LEU A 3 -12.82 13.41 -5.37
CA LEU A 3 -12.37 12.69 -6.58
C LEU A 3 -11.50 13.58 -7.45
N LEU A 4 -10.60 12.97 -8.22
CA LEU A 4 -9.84 13.56 -9.32
C LEU A 4 -10.71 13.69 -10.58
N ASP A 5 -10.20 14.37 -11.60
CA ASP A 5 -10.89 14.56 -12.89
C ASP A 5 -11.19 13.23 -13.62
N ASN A 6 -10.39 12.18 -13.35
CA ASN A 6 -10.61 10.83 -13.88
C ASN A 6 -11.64 10.01 -13.08
N GLY A 7 -12.24 10.59 -12.03
CA GLY A 7 -13.23 9.94 -11.18
C GLY A 7 -12.65 9.05 -10.07
N GLU A 8 -11.33 8.95 -9.95
CA GLU A 8 -10.67 8.21 -8.87
C GLU A 8 -10.57 9.02 -7.58
N PRO A 9 -10.32 8.38 -6.42
CA PRO A 9 -10.15 9.09 -5.15
C PRO A 9 -9.07 10.18 -5.16
N ALA A 10 -9.40 11.42 -4.83
CA ALA A 10 -8.39 12.49 -4.62
C ALA A 10 -7.72 12.41 -3.24
N PHE A 11 -7.65 11.21 -2.69
CA PHE A 11 -7.05 10.88 -1.40
C PHE A 11 -6.59 9.42 -1.46
N ASP A 12 -5.72 9.05 -0.53
CA ASP A 12 -5.21 7.70 -0.45
C ASP A 12 -5.60 7.06 0.89
N VAL A 13 -5.76 5.75 0.89
CA VAL A 13 -6.03 4.95 2.08
C VAL A 13 -5.06 3.78 2.08
N ASN A 14 -4.35 3.61 3.19
CA ASN A 14 -3.34 2.59 3.35
C ASN A 14 -3.79 1.61 4.43
N PHE A 15 -3.79 0.33 4.09
CA PHE A 15 -4.08 -0.79 4.98
C PHE A 15 -2.80 -1.60 5.20
N TYR A 16 -2.49 -1.84 6.47
CA TYR A 16 -1.46 -2.79 6.87
C TYR A 16 -2.17 -3.93 7.57
N VAL A 17 -2.13 -5.11 6.95
CA VAL A 17 -2.90 -6.27 7.41
C VAL A 17 -1.93 -7.29 7.99
N LEU A 18 -2.28 -7.82 9.15
CA LEU A 18 -1.55 -8.91 9.82
C LEU A 18 -2.53 -10.02 10.18
N GLY A 19 -2.29 -11.22 9.65
CA GLY A 19 -2.99 -12.44 10.00
C GLY A 19 -2.43 -13.04 11.30
N LYS A 20 -3.26 -13.80 12.01
CA LYS A 20 -2.86 -14.49 13.25
C LYS A 20 -1.70 -15.48 13.07
N ASP A 21 -1.49 -15.93 11.84
CA ASP A 21 -0.45 -16.85 11.41
C ASP A 21 0.84 -16.13 10.96
N GLY A 22 0.90 -14.81 11.14
CA GLY A 22 2.06 -13.98 10.79
C GLY A 22 2.10 -13.54 9.33
N ARG A 23 1.18 -13.98 8.47
CA ARG A 23 1.09 -13.45 7.10
C ARG A 23 0.73 -11.97 7.16
N HIS A 24 1.35 -11.17 6.30
CA HIS A 24 1.13 -9.73 6.28
C HIS A 24 1.08 -9.20 4.85
N ALA A 25 0.46 -8.04 4.67
CA ALA A 25 0.39 -7.33 3.40
C ALA A 25 0.19 -5.82 3.64
N GLY A 26 0.78 -5.00 2.76
CA GLY A 26 0.46 -3.60 2.61
C GLY A 26 -0.42 -3.41 1.37
N VAL A 27 -1.54 -2.71 1.52
CA VAL A 27 -2.49 -2.46 0.44
C VAL A 27 -2.88 -0.99 0.46
N ALA A 28 -2.92 -0.32 -0.68
CA ALA A 28 -3.37 1.06 -0.78
C ALA A 28 -4.29 1.26 -1.98
N PHE A 29 -4.99 2.39 -2.03
CA PHE A 29 -5.64 2.77 -3.28
C PHE A 29 -4.57 2.87 -4.37
N TYR A 30 -3.56 3.72 -4.16
CA TYR A 30 -2.48 3.91 -5.12
C TYR A 30 -1.22 3.12 -4.74
N GLY A 31 -0.83 2.14 -5.54
CA GLY A 31 0.38 1.31 -5.33
C GLY A 31 1.69 2.00 -5.74
N THR A 32 1.62 3.06 -6.54
CA THR A 32 2.76 3.86 -6.99
C THR A 32 2.69 5.28 -6.45
N SER A 33 3.84 5.93 -6.27
CA SER A 33 3.91 7.34 -5.89
C SER A 33 3.55 8.23 -7.09
N ALA A 34 3.32 9.52 -6.83
CA ALA A 34 3.16 10.52 -7.90
C ALA A 34 4.37 10.60 -8.86
N SER A 35 5.56 10.15 -8.43
CA SER A 35 6.76 10.05 -9.27
C SER A 35 6.88 8.71 -10.02
N GLY A 36 5.86 7.84 -9.95
CA GLY A 36 5.82 6.54 -10.62
C GLY A 36 6.61 5.43 -9.92
N ASN A 37 7.14 5.66 -8.72
CA ASN A 37 7.92 4.65 -8.00
C ASN A 37 6.99 3.69 -7.25
N GLN A 38 7.35 2.42 -7.19
CA GLN A 38 6.69 1.43 -6.33
C GLN A 38 6.70 1.93 -4.87
N ARG A 39 5.54 1.92 -4.23
CA ARG A 39 5.42 2.22 -2.80
C ARG A 39 5.66 0.95 -2.00
N ASN A 40 6.26 1.11 -0.83
CA ASN A 40 6.60 0.01 0.06
C ASN A 40 6.13 0.31 1.49
N TYR A 41 5.90 -0.74 2.26
CA TYR A 41 5.68 -0.70 3.71
C TYR A 41 6.83 -1.38 4.44
N ALA A 42 7.04 -1.03 5.71
CA ALA A 42 8.05 -1.66 6.54
C ALA A 42 7.45 -2.83 7.33
N VAL A 43 8.19 -3.93 7.39
CA VAL A 43 7.88 -5.10 8.22
C VAL A 43 9.14 -5.55 8.95
N CYS A 44 8.97 -6.07 10.16
CA CYS A 44 10.03 -6.71 10.92
C CYS A 44 9.51 -8.04 11.46
N ASP A 45 10.13 -9.14 11.04
CA ASP A 45 9.86 -10.49 11.50
C ASP A 45 11.19 -11.21 11.83
N GLU A 46 11.16 -12.53 11.96
CA GLU A 46 12.35 -13.36 12.23
C GLU A 46 13.47 -13.25 11.19
N ASN A 47 13.19 -12.69 10.00
CA ASN A 47 14.20 -12.40 8.97
C ASN A 47 14.75 -10.96 9.05
N GLY A 48 14.32 -10.19 10.06
CA GLY A 48 14.74 -8.80 10.27
C GLY A 48 13.84 -7.77 9.58
N GLY A 49 14.23 -6.50 9.74
CA GLY A 49 13.52 -5.35 9.19
C GLY A 49 13.75 -5.17 7.71
N ARG A 50 12.68 -5.02 6.93
CA ARG A 50 12.74 -4.80 5.47
C ARG A 50 11.56 -3.98 4.96
N HIS A 51 11.67 -3.55 3.70
CA HIS A 51 10.58 -2.95 2.94
C HIS A 51 9.98 -3.98 1.98
N GLU A 52 8.66 -4.07 1.98
CA GLU A 52 7.87 -4.95 1.10
C GLU A 52 6.92 -4.09 0.25
N PRO A 53 6.56 -4.52 -0.98
CA PRO A 53 5.72 -3.72 -1.88
C PRO A 53 4.29 -3.56 -1.35
N ILE A 54 3.72 -2.37 -1.55
CA ILE A 54 2.29 -2.11 -1.36
C ILE A 54 1.53 -2.50 -2.63
N GLU A 55 0.48 -3.29 -2.47
CA GLU A 55 -0.43 -3.63 -3.55
C GLU A 55 -1.45 -2.50 -3.78
N GLY A 56 -1.57 -2.05 -5.03
CA GLY A 56 -2.54 -1.03 -5.44
C GLY A 56 -3.91 -1.62 -5.74
N LEU A 57 -4.98 -0.99 -5.26
CA LEU A 57 -6.37 -1.41 -5.52
C LEU A 57 -7.01 -0.75 -6.73
N ILE A 58 -6.46 0.38 -7.18
CA ILE A 58 -6.89 1.11 -8.38
C ILE A 58 -5.71 1.27 -9.34
N ARG A 59 -6.04 1.52 -10.62
CA ARG A 59 -5.18 1.22 -11.77
C ARG A 59 -4.27 2.37 -12.16
#